data_AF-A0A4P7LLQ5-F1
#
_entry.id   AF-A0A4P7LLQ5-F1
#
_cell.length_a   1.000
_cell.length_b   1.000
_cell.length_c   1.000
_cell.angle_alpha   90.00
_cell.angle_beta   90.00
_cell.angle_gamma   90.00
#
_symmetry.space_group_name_H-M   'P 1'
#
loop_
_entity.id
_entity.type
_entity.pdbx_description
1 polymer ?
#
loop_
_entity_poly.entity_id
_entity_poly.type
_entity_poly.pdbx_seq_one_letter_code
_entity_poly.pdbx_strand_id
1 'polypeptide(L)' 'MRGHGRRSLYPSEEEAIAAGTEKANQDKVELLIHGPDGQIRERNSFGNDPRSIKG' A
#
# COMPACT_ATOMS: atom_id res chain seq x y z
N MET A 1 -6.52 23.19 7.42
CA MET A 1 -6.74 21.88 6.77
C MET A 1 -5.84 20.86 7.45
N ARG A 2 -6.38 19.93 8.24
CA ARG A 2 -5.58 18.85 8.86
C ARG A 2 -5.98 17.54 8.21
N GLY A 3 -5.15 17.07 7.27
CA GLY A 3 -5.28 15.72 6.73
C GLY A 3 -4.89 14.71 7.80
N HIS A 4 -5.86 14.29 8.62
CA HIS A 4 -5.67 13.12 9.47
C HIS A 4 -5.76 11.87 8.58
N GLY A 5 -4.65 11.52 7.93
CA GLY A 5 -4.49 10.18 7.39
C GLY A 5 -4.71 9.19 8.52
N ARG A 6 -5.73 8.35 8.41
CA ARG A 6 -6.00 7.27 9.36
C ARG A 6 -4.79 6.35 9.35
N ARG A 7 -4.01 6.38 10.44
CA ARG A 7 -2.90 5.46 10.69
C ARG A 7 -3.43 4.32 11.54
N SER A 8 -3.31 3.10 11.04
CA SER A 8 -3.52 1.88 11.83
C SER A 8 -2.19 1.50 12.48
N LEU A 9 -2.22 1.11 13.75
CA LEU A 9 -1.06 0.59 14.47
C LEU A 9 -1.19 -0.94 14.51
N TYR A 10 -0.08 -1.63 14.20
CA TYR A 10 0.03 -3.07 14.29
C TYR A 10 1.20 -3.42 15.22
N PRO A 11 1.12 -4.53 15.97
CA PRO A 11 2.17 -4.94 16.89
C PRO A 11 3.41 -5.50 16.20
N SER A 12 3.33 -5.90 14.92
CA SER A 12 4.48 -6.30 14.11
C SER A 12 4.45 -5.72 12.69
N GLU A 13 5.62 -5.63 12.06
CA GLU A 13 5.77 -5.23 10.66
C GLU A 13 5.06 -6.23 9.73
N GLU A 14 5.16 -7.53 10.03
CA GLU A 14 4.51 -8.59 9.25
C GLU A 14 2.98 -8.43 9.25
N GLU A 15 2.36 -8.13 10.39
CA GLU A 15 0.92 -7.88 10.47
C GLU A 15 0.52 -6.58 9.75
N ALA A 16 1.35 -5.54 9.85
CA ALA A 16 1.13 -4.30 9.11
C ALA A 16 1.16 -4.53 7.60
N ILE A 17 2.10 -5.33 7.11
CA ILE A 17 2.23 -5.70 5.70
C ILE A 17 1.05 -6.56 5.27
N ALA A 18 0.65 -7.56 6.06
CA ALA A 18 -0.48 -8.43 5.75
C ALA A 18 -1.78 -7.63 5.63
N ALA A 19 -2.11 -6.82 6.64
CA ALA A 19 -3.31 -6.00 6.64
C ALA A 19 -3.29 -4.93 5.52
N GLY A 20 -2.12 -4.33 5.27
CA GLY A 20 -1.91 -3.41 4.15
C GLY A 20 -2.09 -4.07 2.79
N THR A 21 -1.60 -5.30 2.64
CA THR A 21 -1.72 -6.12 1.42
C THR A 21 -3.17 -6.48 1.16
N GLU A 22 -3.89 -6.98 2.15
CA GLU A 22 -5.31 -7.28 2.02
C GLU A 22 -6.10 -6.04 1.61
N LYS A 23 -5.83 -4.90 2.26
CA LYS A 23 -6.51 -3.65 1.96
C LYS A 23 -6.19 -3.13 0.56
N ALA A 24 -4.92 -3.15 0.16
CA ALA A 24 -4.48 -2.73 -1.16
C ALA A 24 -5.05 -3.62 -2.26
N ASN A 25 -5.19 -4.93 -2.00
CA ASN A 25 -5.82 -5.87 -2.93
C ASN A 25 -7.33 -5.67 -3.05
N GLN A 26 -8.02 -5.39 -1.93
CA GLN A 26 -9.45 -5.05 -1.93
C GLN A 26 -9.72 -3.75 -2.68
N ASP A 27 -8.93 -2.71 -2.41
CA ASP A 27 -9.11 -1.39 -3.00
C ASP A 27 -8.50 -1.29 -4.42
N LYS A 28 -7.77 -2.33 -4.87
CA LYS A 28 -7.03 -2.37 -6.14
C LYS A 28 -6.12 -1.16 -6.29
N VAL A 29 -5.24 -0.98 -5.32
CA VAL A 29 -4.25 0.10 -5.29
C VAL A 29 -2.84 -0.43 -5.12
N GLU A 30 -1.87 0.48 -5.18
CA GLU A 30 -0.48 0.17 -4.85
C GLU A 30 -0.26 0.15 -3.33
N LEU A 31 0.50 -0.85 -2.88
CA LEU A 31 1.06 -0.96 -1.55
C LEU A 31 2.53 -0.52 -1.58
N LEU A 32 2.89 0.39 -0.68
CA LEU A 32 4.26 0.85 -0.46
C LEU A 32 4.70 0.48 0.96
N ILE A 33 5.79 -0.27 1.07
CA ILE A 33 6.37 -0.66 2.36
C ILE A 33 7.64 0.16 2.58
N HIS A 34 7.64 0.96 3.64
CA HIS A 34 8.77 1.79 4.03
C HIS A 34 9.63 1.08 5.07
N GLY A 35 10.94 1.15 4.91
CA GLY A 35 11.90 0.72 5.92
C GLY A 35 12.03 1.73 7.06
N PRO A 36 12.79 1.37 8.12
CA PRO A 36 13.10 2.27 9.24
C PRO A 36 13.92 3.50 8.82
N ASP A 37 14.58 3.45 7.67
CA ASP A 37 15.28 4.56 7.03
C ASP A 37 14.35 5.49 6.22
N GLY A 38 13.05 5.17 6.18
CA GLY A 38 12.02 5.90 5.42
C GLY A 38 12.01 5.59 3.92
N GLN A 39 12.97 4.79 3.43
CA GLN A 39 13.03 4.41 2.02
C GLN A 39 12.01 3.32 1.71
N ILE A 40 11.54 3.28 0.47
CA ILE A 40 10.64 2.22 0.02
C ILE A 40 11.47 0.95 -0.15
N ARG A 41 11.20 -0.07 0.66
CA ARG A 41 11.82 -1.39 0.56
C ARG A 41 11.10 -2.28 -0.43
N GLU A 42 9.78 -2.18 -0.50
CA GLU A 42 8.95 -3.01 -1.37
C GLU A 42 7.74 -2.23 -1.91
N ARG A 43 7.37 -2.52 -3.17
CA ARG A 43 6.17 -2.02 -3.83
C ARG A 43 5.40 -3.15 -4.46
N ASN A 44 4.13 -3.29 -4.11
CA ASN A 44 3.23 -4.28 -4.71
C ASN A 44 2.03 -3.56 -5.31
N SER A 45 1.81 -3.70 -6.63
CA SER A 45 0.66 -3.10 -7.31
C SER A 45 -0.45 -4.14 -7.48
N PHE A 46 -1.61 -3.91 -6.85
CA PHE A 46 -2.76 -4.82 -6.94
C PHE A 46 -3.88 -4.31 -7.85
N GLY A 47 -3.79 -3.05 -8.28
CA GLY A 47 -4.65 -2.45 -9.29
C GLY A 47 -3.81 -1.81 -10.38
N ASN A 48 -3.55 -2.59 -11.41
CA ASN A 48 -2.99 -2.12 -12.65
C ASN A 48 -4.17 -1.93 -13.61
N ASP A 49 -4.71 -0.71 -13.67
CA ASP A 49 -5.71 -0.35 -14.68
C ASP A 49 -5.06 -0.54 -16.06
N PRO A 50 -5.74 -1.20 -17.01
CA PRO A 50 -5.11 -1.79 -18.16
C PRO A 50 -4.61 -0.70 -19.10
N ARG A 51 -3.50 -0.98 -19.77
CA ARG A 51 -3.27 -0.48 -21.13
C ARG A 51 -4.51 -0.84 -21.99
N SER A 52 -5.48 0.05 -22.05
CA SER A 52 -6.48 0.11 -23.12
C SER A 52 -6.57 1.54 -23.64
N ILE A 53 -5.41 2.12 -23.95
CA ILE A 53 -5.35 3.02 -25.09
C ILE A 53 -5.49 2.11 -26.31
N LYS A 54 -6.69 2.05 -26.90
CA LYS A 54 -6.83 1.66 -28.29
C LYS A 54 -6.04 2.71 -29.09
N GLY A 55 -4.85 2.33 -29.55
CA GLY A 55 -4.24 2.98 -30.72
C GLY A 55 -5.00 2.57 -31.97
#